data_AF-A0A0D6N857-F1
#
_entry.id   AF-A0A0D6N857-F1
#
_cell.length_a   1.000
_cell.length_b   1.000
_cell.length_c   1.000
_cell.angle_alpha   90.00
_cell.angle_beta   90.00
_cell.angle_gamma   90.00
#
_symmetry.space_group_name_H-M   'P 1'
#
loop_
_entity.id
_entity.type
_entity.pdbx_description
1 polymer ?
#
loop_
_entity_poly.entity_id
_entity_poly.type
_entity_poly.pdbx_seq_one_letter_code
_entity_poly.pdbx_strand_id
1 'polypeptide(L)' 'MRRYGLSDGQWERIKDLLPGREGHVGGTAADNRLFIEAVLYRYRAGIP' A
#
# COMPACT_ATOMS: atom_id res chain seq x y z
N MET A 1 12.93 2.52 -17.62
CA MET A 1 13.01 2.75 -16.16
C MET A 1 11.90 1.94 -15.49
N ARG A 2 12.24 0.84 -14.80
CA ARG A 2 11.24 -0.08 -14.22
C ARG A 2 10.61 0.65 -13.03
N ARG A 3 9.36 1.12 -13.14
CA ARG A 3 8.66 1.69 -11.97
C ARG A 3 8.46 0.53 -11.00
N TYR A 4 9.19 0.55 -9.89
CA TYR A 4 9.08 -0.48 -8.86
C TYR A 4 7.82 -0.30 -7.99
N GLY A 5 7.00 0.72 -8.26
CA GLY A 5 5.77 1.00 -7.53
C GLY A 5 4.55 0.25 -8.08
N LEU A 6 3.54 0.17 -7.23
CA LEU A 6 2.23 -0.39 -7.50
C LEU A 6 1.54 0.41 -8.63
N SER A 7 1.17 -0.29 -9.70
CA SER A 7 0.37 0.33 -10.76
C SER A 7 -1.03 0.68 -10.26
N ASP A 8 -1.68 1.65 -10.89
CA ASP A 8 -3.04 2.07 -10.51
C ASP A 8 -4.04 0.91 -10.61
N GLY A 9 -3.93 0.06 -11.64
CA GLY A 9 -4.79 -1.12 -11.78
C GLY A 9 -4.55 -2.19 -10.69
N GLN A 10 -3.34 -2.29 -10.15
CA GLN A 10 -3.08 -3.15 -8.99
C GLN A 10 -3.60 -2.52 -7.70
N TRP A 11 -3.45 -1.20 -7.55
CA TRP A 11 -3.98 -0.44 -6.43
C TRP A 11 -5.49 -0.60 -6.30
N GLU A 12 -6.23 -0.41 -7.40
CA GLU A 12 -7.68 -0.52 -7.42
C GLU A 12 -8.20 -1.90 -6.99
N ARG A 13 -7.42 -2.96 -7.20
CA ARG A 13 -7.77 -4.33 -6.78
C ARG A 13 -7.56 -4.59 -5.30
N ILE A 14 -6.60 -3.90 -4.66
CA ILE A 14 -6.19 -4.18 -3.28
C ILE A 14 -6.71 -3.14 -2.28
N LYS A 15 -7.02 -1.91 -2.72
CA LYS A 15 -7.40 -0.81 -1.82
C LYS A 15 -8.55 -1.18 -0.88
N ASP A 16 -9.50 -1.98 -1.37
CA ASP A 16 -10.68 -2.41 -0.63
C ASP A 16 -10.44 -3.65 0.25
N LEU A 17 -9.25 -4.24 0.19
CA LEU A 17 -8.85 -5.35 1.05
C LEU A 17 -8.04 -4.89 2.27
N LEU A 18 -7.65 -3.61 2.30
CA LEU A 18 -6.79 -3.08 3.35
C LEU A 18 -7.57 -2.74 4.62
N PRO A 19 -7.04 -3.10 5.81
CA PRO A 19 -7.52 -2.54 7.08
C PRO A 19 -7.17 -1.05 7.18
N GLY A 20 -7.97 -0.24 7.87
CA GLY A 20 -7.74 1.21 7.99
C GLY A 20 -8.19 2.04 6.79
N ARG A 21 -9.14 1.54 6.00
CA ARG A 21 -9.87 2.33 5.00
C ARG A 21 -10.89 3.27 5.66
N GLU A 22 -11.29 4.31 4.94
CA GLU A 22 -12.34 5.23 5.39
C GLU A 22 -13.60 4.45 5.79
N GLY A 23 -14.10 4.69 7.00
CA GLY A 23 -15.27 3.98 7.56
C GLY A 23 -14.98 2.62 8.22
N HIS A 24 -13.73 2.16 8.28
CA HIS A 24 -13.35 0.94 9.01
C HIS A 24 -12.73 1.23 10.37
N VAL A 25 -12.99 0.33 11.33
CA VAL A 25 -12.47 0.42 12.69
C VAL A 25 -10.96 0.19 12.70
N GLY A 26 -10.21 1.08 13.35
CA GLY A 26 -8.75 1.15 13.26
C GLY A 26 -8.34 2.36 12.43
N GLY A 27 -7.44 3.20 12.97
CA GLY A 27 -7.17 4.54 12.44
C GLY A 27 -7.01 4.58 10.92
N THR A 28 -7.73 5.50 10.28
CA THR A 28 -7.60 5.77 8.84
C THR A 28 -6.14 6.14 8.56
N ALA A 29 -5.43 5.34 7.78
CA ALA A 29 -4.09 5.76 7.37
C ALA A 29 -4.25 6.99 6.47
N ALA A 30 -3.44 8.02 6.72
CA ALA A 30 -3.48 9.26 5.93
C ALA A 30 -3.27 8.99 4.43
N ASP A 31 -2.46 7.97 4.09
CA ASP A 31 -2.32 7.45 2.73
C ASP A 31 -2.00 5.95 2.76
N ASN A 32 -3.02 5.11 2.52
CA ASN A 32 -2.88 3.66 2.44
C ASN A 32 -1.98 3.22 1.28
N ARG A 33 -1.89 3.99 0.19
CA ARG A 33 -1.04 3.66 -0.96
C ARG A 33 0.42 3.84 -0.60
N LEU A 34 0.75 4.95 0.06
CA LEU A 34 2.10 5.21 0.55
C LEU A 34 2.57 4.13 1.54
N PHE A 35 1.67 3.67 2.42
CA PHE A 35 1.97 2.57 3.34
C PHE A 35 2.35 1.28 2.58
N ILE A 36 1.55 0.86 1.60
CA ILE A 36 1.83 -0.35 0.81
C ILE A 36 3.11 -0.21 -0.02
N GLU A 37 3.38 0.96 -0.59
CA GLU A 37 4.64 1.24 -1.27
C GLU A 37 5.86 1.09 -0.35
N ALA A 38 5.75 1.53 0.91
CA ALA A 38 6.79 1.37 1.91
C ALA A 38 6.98 -0.11 2.32
N VAL A 39 5.89 -0.87 2.46
CA VAL A 39 5.96 -2.32 2.73
C VAL A 39 6.66 -3.04 1.58
N LEU A 40 6.25 -2.77 0.33
CA LEU A 40 6.89 -3.31 -0.86
C LEU A 40 8.36 -2.90 -0.94
N TYR A 41 8.70 -1.68 -0.52
CA TYR A 41 10.08 -1.22 -0.40
C TYR A 41 10.91 -2.06 0.55
N ARG A 42 10.41 -2.33 1.75
CA ARG A 42 11.12 -3.13 2.75
C ARG A 42 11.42 -4.54 2.21
N TYR A 43 10.43 -5.19 1.59
CA TYR A 43 10.61 -6.53 1.01
C TYR A 43 11.59 -6.55 -0.16
N ARG A 44 11.52 -5.58 -1.09
CA ARG A 44 12.45 -5.54 -2.24
C ARG A 44 13.88 -5.17 -1.85
N ALA A 45 14.06 -4.37 -0.80
CA ALA A 45 15.36 -3.94 -0.32
C ALA A 45 16.01 -4.93 0.67
N GLY A 46 15.29 -5.97 1.11
CA GLY A 46 15.78 -6.94 2.08
C GLY A 46 16.04 -6.34 3.47
N ILE A 47 15.32 -5.27 3.83
CA ILE A 47 15.48 -4.60 5.12
C ILE A 47 14.71 -5.40 6.18
N PRO A 48 15.38 -5.98 7.21
CA PRO A 48 14.74 -6.79 8.23
C PRO A 48 13.79 -6.04 9.17
#